data_AF-A0A839Q0D3-F1
#
_entry.id   AF-A0A839Q0D3-F1
#
_cell.length_a   1.000
_cell.length_b   1.000
_cell.length_c   1.000
_cell.angle_alpha   90.00
_cell.angle_beta   90.00
_cell.angle_gamma   90.00
#
_symmetry.space_group_name_H-M   'P 1'
#
loop_
_entity.id
_entity.type
_entity.pdbx_description
1 polymer ?
#
loop_
_entity_poly.entity_id
_entity_poly.type
_entity_poly.pdbx_seq_one_letter_code
_entity_poly.pdbx_strand_id
1 'polypeptide(L)'
;MINLFCFSGDVTDEILKAGTANSLRVLGGNDPITYRVRMPADSGVVAMRSRGNCVLGSGIWAQVTNYVVTTTGDSGLVEHSILVEDRARNRLRTSITQLSEGVRSALIASLYAQTPLTTTILAPEREAAAEACKPYLHNET
;
A
#
# COMPACT_ATOMS: atom_id res chain seq x y z
N MET A 1 7.91 -10.81 8.81
CA MET A 1 6.63 -10.42 9.45
C MET A 1 5.97 -9.35 8.59
N ILE A 2 4.65 -9.40 8.40
CA ILE A 2 3.89 -8.38 7.68
C ILE A 2 2.74 -7.94 8.59
N ASN A 3 2.59 -6.63 8.80
CA ASN A 3 1.51 -6.01 9.56
C ASN A 3 0.77 -5.01 8.65
N LEU A 4 -0.55 -4.89 8.83
CA LEU A 4 -1.40 -3.94 8.12
C LEU A 4 -2.14 -3.05 9.11
N PHE A 5 -2.12 -1.75 8.87
CA PHE A 5 -2.82 -0.74 9.66
C PHE A 5 -3.61 0.18 8.72
N CYS A 6 -4.84 0.51 9.07
CA CYS A 6 -5.67 1.46 8.33
C CYS A 6 -5.96 2.68 9.21
N PHE A 7 -5.93 3.87 8.63
CA PHE A 7 -6.19 5.12 9.33
C PHE A 7 -6.70 6.19 8.36
N SER A 8 -7.41 7.18 8.89
CA SER A 8 -7.90 8.32 8.12
C SER A 8 -6.81 9.36 7.86
N GLY A 9 -6.89 10.03 6.72
CA GLY A 9 -5.99 11.12 6.35
C GLY A 9 -4.69 10.69 5.67
N ASP A 10 -3.86 11.68 5.37
CA ASP A 10 -2.65 11.50 4.57
C ASP A 10 -1.41 11.34 5.47
N VAL A 11 -0.50 10.42 5.08
CA VAL A 11 0.82 10.32 5.71
C VAL A 11 1.82 11.10 4.90
N THR A 12 2.49 12.06 5.53
CA THR A 12 3.62 12.74 4.90
C THR A 12 4.84 11.83 4.84
N ASP A 13 5.70 12.07 3.85
CA ASP A 13 7.01 11.39 3.74
C ASP A 13 7.83 11.46 5.04
N GLU A 14 7.75 12.58 5.76
CA GLU A 14 8.48 12.80 7.00
C GLU A 14 7.96 11.90 8.14
N ILE A 15 6.64 11.85 8.33
CA ILE A 15 6.01 10.95 9.31
C ILE A 15 6.37 9.51 8.99
N LEU A 16 6.28 9.11 7.72
CA LEU A 16 6.62 7.75 7.31
C LEU A 16 8.09 7.41 7.55
N LYS A 17 9.01 8.33 7.23
CA LYS A 17 10.45 8.16 7.48
C LYS A 17 10.73 8.03 8.98
N ALA A 18 10.16 8.91 9.81
CA ALA A 18 10.31 8.88 11.26
C ALA A 18 9.73 7.59 11.86
N GLY A 19 8.53 7.20 11.42
CA GLY A 19 7.86 5.97 11.84
C GLY A 19 8.69 4.72 11.51
N THR A 20 9.21 4.63 10.27
CA THR A 20 10.04 3.49 9.85
C THR A 20 11.33 3.38 10.68
N ALA A 21 11.99 4.51 10.97
CA ALA A 21 13.16 4.53 11.83
C ALA A 21 12.81 4.14 13.27
N ASN A 22 11.68 4.61 13.79
CA ASN A 22 11.22 4.29 15.14
C ASN A 22 10.81 2.82 15.29
N SER A 23 10.14 2.21 14.31
CA SER A 23 9.86 0.75 14.33
C SER A 23 11.16 -0.04 14.52
N LEU A 24 12.24 0.34 13.82
CA LEU A 24 13.53 -0.32 13.98
C LEU A 24 14.20 -0.03 15.34
N ARG A 25 14.07 1.19 15.88
CA ARG A 25 14.57 1.51 17.23
C ARG A 25 13.83 0.73 18.32
N VAL A 26 12.52 0.55 18.19
CA VAL A 26 11.71 -0.27 19.12
C VAL A 26 12.17 -1.72 19.12
N LEU A 27 12.66 -2.23 17.99
CA LEU A 27 13.31 -3.55 17.90
C LEU A 27 14.73 -3.59 18.50
N GLY A 28 15.21 -2.50 19.09
CA GLY A 28 16.55 -2.39 19.69
C GLY A 28 17.65 -1.99 18.70
N GLY A 29 17.27 -1.44 17.54
CA GLY A 29 18.20 -0.96 16.52
C GLY A 29 18.87 0.35 16.90
N ASN A 30 20.21 0.37 16.90
CA ASN A 30 21.00 1.60 17.07
C ASN A 30 21.29 2.24 15.70
N ASP A 31 21.17 3.57 15.63
CA ASP A 31 21.47 4.38 14.44
C ASP A 31 20.90 3.84 13.12
N PRO A 32 19.56 3.74 13.02
CA PRO A 32 18.89 3.17 11.85
C PRO A 32 19.16 3.97 10.58
N ILE A 33 19.66 3.30 9.53
CA ILE A 33 19.82 3.90 8.21
C ILE A 33 18.49 3.83 7.48
N THR A 34 17.86 4.99 7.26
CA THR A 34 16.52 5.08 6.65
C THR A 34 16.56 5.80 5.32
N TYR A 35 15.94 5.21 4.29
CA TYR A 35 15.91 5.73 2.93
C TYR A 35 14.61 5.39 2.21
N ARG A 36 14.27 6.18 1.17
CA ARG A 36 13.10 5.95 0.33
C ARG A 36 13.33 4.75 -0.59
N VAL A 37 12.32 3.90 -0.72
CA VAL A 37 12.29 2.80 -1.70
C VAL A 37 11.60 3.30 -2.97
N ARG A 38 12.18 2.98 -4.13
CA ARG A 38 11.61 3.36 -5.42
C ARG A 38 10.30 2.59 -5.66
N MET A 39 9.23 3.33 -5.92
CA MET A 39 7.92 2.82 -6.31
C MET A 39 7.55 3.35 -7.70
N PRO A 40 6.67 2.66 -8.47
CA PRO A 40 6.09 3.22 -9.69
C PRO A 40 5.36 4.52 -9.38
N ALA A 41 5.54 5.56 -10.22
CA ALA A 41 5.02 6.90 -9.96
C ALA A 41 3.48 6.96 -9.93
N ASP A 42 2.84 6.07 -10.68
CA ASP A 42 1.40 5.88 -10.84
C ASP A 42 0.78 4.96 -9.78
N SER A 43 1.59 4.32 -8.93
CA SER A 43 1.07 3.35 -7.95
C SER A 43 0.34 3.99 -6.75
N GLY A 44 0.50 5.30 -6.53
CA GLY A 44 -0.01 5.97 -5.32
C GLY A 44 0.67 5.50 -4.02
N VAL A 45 1.79 4.76 -4.12
CA VAL A 45 2.49 4.21 -2.96
C VAL A 45 3.75 4.99 -2.63
N VAL A 46 3.90 5.34 -1.36
CA VAL A 46 5.15 5.80 -0.78
C VAL A 46 5.77 4.67 0.04
N ALA A 47 7.07 4.44 -0.12
CA ALA A 47 7.76 3.41 0.65
C ALA A 47 9.06 3.93 1.29
N MET A 48 9.24 3.63 2.57
CA MET A 48 10.45 3.91 3.33
C MET A 48 11.03 2.62 3.88
N ARG A 49 12.34 2.48 3.86
CA ARG A 49 13.06 1.34 4.41
C ARG A 49 14.08 1.80 5.43
N SER A 50 14.09 1.15 6.58
CA SER A 50 15.10 1.32 7.61
C SER A 50 15.82 0.01 7.86
N ARG A 51 17.13 0.05 8.09
CA ARG A 51 17.94 -1.13 8.41
C ARG A 51 19.01 -0.82 9.43
N GLY A 52 19.37 -1.81 10.24
CA GLY A 52 20.37 -1.66 11.29
C GLY A 52 20.59 -2.94 12.09
N ASN A 53 21.61 -2.91 12.95
CA ASN A 53 21.88 -3.97 13.90
C ASN A 53 21.11 -3.69 15.19
N CYS A 54 20.43 -4.72 15.69
CA CYS A 54 19.66 -4.73 16.92
C CYS A 54 20.39 -5.57 17.97
N VAL A 55 20.50 -5.03 19.17
CA VAL A 55 21.11 -5.74 20.30
C VAL A 55 20.04 -6.61 20.97
N LEU A 56 19.68 -7.70 20.30
CA LEU A 56 18.79 -8.73 20.83
C LEU A 56 19.53 -10.06 20.83
N GLY A 57 19.81 -10.63 22.01
CA GLY A 57 20.52 -11.91 22.14
C GLY A 57 21.86 -11.95 21.41
N SER A 58 22.01 -12.85 20.43
CA SER A 58 23.24 -13.07 19.65
C SER A 58 23.55 -12.00 18.58
N GLY A 59 22.84 -10.87 18.59
CA GLY A 59 22.94 -9.83 17.57
C GLY A 59 22.07 -10.16 16.35
N ILE A 60 21.14 -9.27 16.05
CA ILE A 60 20.18 -9.42 14.95
C ILE A 60 20.39 -8.27 13.97
N TRP A 61 20.51 -8.57 12.69
CA TRP A 61 20.30 -7.55 11.66
C TRP A 61 18.81 -7.48 11.33
N ALA A 62 18.24 -6.29 11.33
CA ALA A 62 16.85 -6.07 11.01
C ALA A 62 16.68 -5.03 9.89
N GLN A 63 15.62 -5.24 9.12
CA GLN A 63 15.13 -4.32 8.11
C GLN A 63 13.62 -4.17 8.27
N VAL A 64 13.14 -2.94 8.37
CA VAL A 64 11.72 -2.59 8.34
C VAL A 64 11.46 -1.84 7.04
N THR A 65 10.44 -2.22 6.29
CA THR A 65 9.96 -1.48 5.12
C THR A 65 8.50 -1.14 5.33
N ASN A 66 8.19 0.15 5.36
CA ASN A 66 6.84 0.66 5.46
C ASN A 66 6.37 1.12 4.08
N TYR A 67 5.24 0.59 3.64
CA TYR A 67 4.55 1.00 2.42
C TYR A 67 3.25 1.70 2.83
N VAL A 68 3.06 2.95 2.42
CA VAL A 68 1.81 3.67 2.59
C VAL A 68 1.12 3.76 1.25
N VAL A 69 -0.12 3.28 1.21
CA VAL A 69 -1.05 3.47 0.11
C VAL A 69 -2.07 4.50 0.58
N THR A 70 -2.20 5.61 -0.14
CA THR A 70 -3.18 6.65 0.17
C THR A 70 -4.25 6.68 -0.91
N THR A 71 -5.51 6.57 -0.50
CA THR A 71 -6.69 6.82 -1.32
C THR A 71 -7.39 8.08 -0.81
N THR A 72 -8.38 8.61 -1.53
CA THR A 72 -9.09 9.82 -1.09
C THR A 72 -9.77 9.61 0.27
N GLY A 73 -9.17 10.16 1.33
CA GLY A 73 -9.69 10.17 2.69
C GLY A 73 -9.12 9.11 3.63
N ASP A 74 -8.56 8.02 3.08
CA ASP A 74 -8.08 6.86 3.82
C ASP A 74 -6.66 6.47 3.41
N SER A 75 -5.90 5.94 4.36
CA SER A 75 -4.56 5.42 4.11
C SER A 75 -4.36 4.06 4.76
N GLY A 76 -3.63 3.19 4.05
CA GLY A 76 -3.17 1.89 4.52
C GLY A 76 -1.66 1.87 4.67
N LEU A 77 -1.17 1.46 5.83
CA LEU A 77 0.24 1.20 6.10
C LEU A 77 0.49 -0.30 6.16
N VAL A 78 1.36 -0.79 5.28
CA VAL A 78 1.91 -2.14 5.34
C VAL A 78 3.33 -2.05 5.88
N GLU A 79 3.57 -2.64 7.05
CA GLU A 79 4.92 -2.81 7.61
C GLU A 79 5.43 -4.21 7.27
N HIS A 80 6.60 -4.30 6.64
CA HIS A 80 7.29 -5.54 6.35
C HIS A 80 8.66 -5.57 7.04
N SER A 81 8.81 -6.50 7.98
CA SER A 81 10.00 -6.65 8.81
C SER A 81 10.73 -7.97 8.54
N ILE A 82 12.03 -7.88 8.28
CA ILE A 82 12.96 -9.01 8.12
C ILE A 82 13.95 -8.95 9.28
N LEU A 83 14.10 -10.07 10.00
CA LEU A 83 15.03 -10.22 11.10
C LEU A 83 15.89 -11.45 10.81
N VAL A 84 17.20 -11.31 10.90
CA VAL A 84 18.17 -12.41 10.70
C VAL A 84 19.30 -12.28 11.71
N GLU A 85 19.91 -13.40 12.10
CA GLU A 85 21.17 -13.36 12.84
C GLU A 85 22.22 -12.57 12.04
N ASP A 86 22.94 -11.66 12.68
CA ASP A 86 23.89 -10.78 11.99
C ASP A 86 24.99 -11.59 11.27
N ARG A 87 25.48 -12.67 11.90
CA ARG A 87 26.44 -13.61 11.29
C ARG A 87 25.94 -14.27 10.01
N ALA A 88 24.62 -14.44 9.87
CA ALA A 88 24.01 -15.07 8.71
C ALA A 88 23.68 -14.08 7.59
N ARG A 89 23.67 -12.76 7.89
CA ARG A 89 23.25 -11.69 6.98
C ARG A 89 23.95 -11.75 5.62
N ASN A 90 25.27 -11.90 5.61
CA ASN A 90 26.04 -11.92 4.36
C ASN A 90 25.69 -13.13 3.49
N ARG A 91 25.54 -14.31 4.11
CA ARG A 91 25.12 -15.54 3.43
C ARG A 91 23.69 -15.42 2.89
N LEU A 92 22.80 -14.78 3.64
CA LEU A 92 21.38 -14.63 3.31
C LEU A 92 21.07 -13.39 2.46
N ARG A 93 22.08 -12.60 2.06
CA ARG A 93 21.89 -11.32 1.36
C ARG A 93 20.97 -11.45 0.15
N THR A 94 21.18 -12.48 -0.68
CA THR A 94 20.36 -12.72 -1.87
C THR A 94 18.91 -13.03 -1.50
N SER A 95 18.69 -13.90 -0.52
CA SER A 95 17.34 -14.26 -0.05
C SER A 95 16.61 -13.07 0.57
N ILE A 96 17.30 -12.22 1.32
CA ILE A 96 16.75 -10.98 1.91
C ILE A 96 16.29 -10.03 0.79
N THR A 97 17.12 -9.84 -0.24
CA THR A 97 16.77 -9.02 -1.40
C THR A 97 15.58 -9.61 -2.15
N GLN A 98 15.60 -10.91 -2.46
CA GLN A 98 14.51 -11.58 -3.16
C GLN A 98 13.19 -11.50 -2.40
N LEU A 99 13.20 -11.70 -1.08
CA LEU A 99 12.02 -11.55 -0.24
C LEU A 99 11.50 -10.10 -0.25
N SER A 100 12.41 -9.13 -0.11
CA SER A 100 12.04 -7.70 -0.12
C SER A 100 11.42 -7.27 -1.45
N GLU A 101 11.99 -7.72 -2.57
CA GLU A 101 11.49 -7.43 -3.91
C GLU A 101 10.22 -8.22 -4.23
N GLY A 102 10.09 -9.44 -3.73
CA GLY A 102 8.89 -10.26 -3.85
C GLY A 102 7.69 -9.59 -3.19
N VAL A 103 7.84 -9.13 -1.94
CA VAL A 103 6.78 -8.39 -1.22
C VAL A 103 6.43 -7.08 -1.94
N ARG A 104 7.43 -6.31 -2.38
CA ARG A 104 7.20 -5.08 -3.16
C ARG A 104 6.41 -5.38 -4.45
N SER A 105 6.80 -6.42 -5.18
CA SER A 105 6.18 -6.80 -6.45
C SER A 105 4.76 -7.31 -6.25
N ALA A 106 4.52 -8.12 -5.22
CA ALA A 106 3.19 -8.61 -4.86
C ALA A 106 2.25 -7.45 -4.48
N LEU A 107 2.72 -6.46 -3.71
CA LEU A 107 1.94 -5.27 -3.39
C LEU A 107 1.55 -4.50 -4.65
N ILE A 108 2.51 -4.22 -5.53
CA ILE A 108 2.26 -3.49 -6.79
C ILE A 108 1.28 -4.25 -7.68
N ALA A 109 1.47 -5.57 -7.85
CA ALA A 109 0.56 -6.40 -8.62
C ALA A 109 -0.87 -6.38 -8.04
N SER A 110 -0.99 -6.40 -6.70
CA SER A 110 -2.30 -6.32 -6.03
C SER A 110 -3.00 -4.99 -6.27
N LEU A 111 -2.26 -3.88 -6.30
CA LEU A 111 -2.83 -2.55 -6.58
C LEU A 111 -3.35 -2.46 -8.02
N TYR A 112 -2.55 -2.91 -8.99
CA TYR A 112 -2.99 -2.87 -10.38
C TYR A 112 -4.14 -3.83 -10.68
N ALA A 113 -4.20 -4.99 -10.02
CA ALA A 113 -5.33 -5.91 -10.13
C ALA A 113 -6.65 -5.33 -9.60
N GLN A 114 -6.59 -4.33 -8.72
CA GLN A 114 -7.77 -3.64 -8.18
C GLN A 114 -8.23 -2.44 -9.04
N THR A 115 -7.52 -2.11 -10.11
CA THR A 115 -8.00 -1.12 -11.09
C THR A 115 -9.16 -1.75 -11.85
N PRO A 116 -10.42 -1.28 -11.71
CA PRO A 116 -11.51 -1.85 -12.48
C PRO A 116 -11.25 -1.59 -13.97
N LEU A 117 -11.45 -2.62 -14.80
CA LEU A 117 -11.70 -2.42 -16.23
C LEU A 117 -12.87 -1.43 -16.30
N THR A 118 -12.61 -0.22 -16.80
CA THR A 118 -13.68 0.69 -17.23
C THR A 118 -14.51 -0.06 -18.27
N THR A 119 -15.58 -0.71 -17.81
CA THR A 119 -16.64 -1.14 -18.70
C THR A 119 -17.29 0.14 -19.18
N THR A 120 -16.87 0.59 -20.37
CA THR A 120 -17.63 1.52 -21.17
C THR A 120 -18.98 0.86 -21.44
N ILE A 121 -19.95 1.07 -20.55
CA ILE A 121 -21.35 0.86 -20.88
C ILE A 121 -21.65 1.98 -21.87
N LEU A 122 -21.62 1.66 -23.16
CA LEU A 122 -22.26 2.47 -24.19
C LEU A 122 -23.70 2.68 -23.72
N ALA A 123 -24.06 3.92 -23.42
CA ALA A 123 -25.43 4.31 -23.17
C ALA A 123 -26.27 3.86 -24.38
N PRO A 124 -27.39 3.14 -24.20
CA PRO A 124 -28.31 2.97 -25.32
C PRO A 124 -28.86 4.35 -25.68
N GLU A 125 -28.59 4.75 -26.92
CA GLU A 125 -29.16 5.92 -27.56
C GLU A 125 -30.69 5.86 -27.46
N ARG A 126 -31.30 6.99 -27.12
CA ARG A 126 -32.74 7.19 -27.21
C ARG A 126 -33.17 7.04 -28.66
N GLU A 127 -34.10 6.13 -28.95
CA GLU A 127 -34.96 6.23 -30.12
C GLU A 127 -36.43 6.12 -29.68
N ALA A 128 -37.20 7.12 -30.09
CA ALA A 128 -38.57 7.40 -29.67
C ALA A 128 -39.59 6.74 -30.62
N ALA A 129 -40.65 6.18 -30.05
CA ALA A 129 -42.00 5.99 -30.62
C ALA A 129 -42.85 5.29 -29.53
N ALA A 130 -44.12 5.57 -29.25
CA ALA A 130 -45.14 6.48 -29.75
C ALA A 130 -46.22 6.53 -28.63
N GLU A 131 -46.75 7.70 -28.31
CA GLU A 131 -48.15 8.05 -28.59
C GLU A 131 -49.23 7.14 -27.94
N ALA A 132 -49.77 7.58 -26.79
CA ALA A 132 -51.19 7.53 -26.41
C ALA A 132 -51.39 7.68 -24.88
N CYS A 133 -51.50 8.92 -24.40
CA CYS A 133 -52.30 9.20 -23.21
C CYS A 133 -53.11 10.48 -23.48
N LYS A 134 -54.26 10.31 -24.12
CA LYS A 134 -55.33 11.31 -24.13
C LYS A 134 -55.96 11.37 -22.72
N PRO A 135 -56.29 12.55 -22.19
CA PRO A 135 -57.08 12.64 -20.97
C PRO A 135 -58.55 12.31 -21.28
N TYR A 136 -59.10 11.30 -20.63
CA TYR A 136 -60.55 11.11 -20.57
C TYR A 136 -61.11 12.05 -19.49
N LEU A 137 -61.58 13.21 -19.95
CA LEU A 137 -62.67 13.93 -19.31
C LEU A 137 -63.97 13.19 -19.64
N HIS A 138 -64.65 12.65 -18.63
CA HIS A 138 -66.09 12.41 -18.72
C HIS A 138 -66.78 13.17 -17.60
N ASN A 139 -67.54 14.17 -18.04
CA ASN A 139 -68.69 14.73 -17.34
C ASN A 139 -69.87 13.75 -17.45
N GLU A 140 -70.92 14.09 -16.68
CA GLU A 140 -72.28 13.54 -16.55
C GLU A 140 -72.44 12.71 -15.26
N THR A 141 -73.24 13.11 -14.27
CA THR A 141 -74.47 13.94 -14.27
C THR A 141 -74.62 14.71 -12.95
#